data_AF-A0A9E6CJV3-F1
#
_entry.id   AF-A0A9E6CJV3-F1
#
_cell.length_a   1.000
_cell.length_b   1.000
_cell.length_c   1.000
_cell.angle_alpha   90.00
_cell.angle_beta   90.00
_cell.angle_gamma   90.00
#
_symmetry.space_group_name_H-M   'P 1'
#
loop_
_entity.id
_entity.type
_entity.pdbx_description
1 polymer ?
#
loop_
_entity_poly.entity_id
_entity_poly.type
_entity_poly.pdbx_seq_one_letter_code
_entity_poly.pdbx_strand_id
1 'polypeptide(L)'
;MFRTILNISLVALLCIFIATGCGRDKSEEVQLDLPEDELDMLMNKGDTDEGLKGASSMYRGEWKSFPVYVDSGYFKNHFIPSGWMGDHGDMRFNGNWKENVHSRNSCIKIVYSAEARQGNGWSGMYWQNPENNWGMRKGGGFNLSQAVKLTFWARGEKGDEIIREFKMGGISGAYPDSDAASIGPLTLTAEWKQYTIDLTGMDLSYIIGGFCWVASAMDNMEGMVFYLDDIIYE
;
A
#
# COMPACT_ATOMS: atom_id res chain seq x y z
N MET A 1 40.73 -34.15 -27.88
CA MET A 1 40.90 -32.73 -27.50
C MET A 1 39.71 -31.98 -28.09
N PHE A 2 38.68 -31.71 -27.29
CA PHE A 2 37.74 -30.57 -27.31
C PHE A 2 36.56 -30.91 -26.39
N ARG A 3 36.24 -29.94 -25.52
CA ARG A 3 35.33 -30.02 -24.37
C ARG A 3 33.87 -30.02 -24.81
N THR A 4 33.04 -30.81 -24.13
CA THR A 4 31.62 -30.48 -23.93
C THR A 4 31.31 -30.62 -22.46
N ILE A 5 31.04 -29.48 -21.84
CA ILE A 5 30.61 -29.32 -20.45
C ILE A 5 29.14 -29.75 -20.39
N LEU A 6 28.82 -30.75 -19.57
CA LEU A 6 27.45 -31.07 -19.21
C LEU A 6 27.29 -30.75 -17.72
N ASN A 7 26.88 -29.51 -17.43
CA ASN A 7 26.35 -29.12 -16.13
C ASN A 7 25.02 -29.88 -15.97
N ILE A 8 25.05 -30.97 -15.21
CA ILE A 8 23.84 -31.60 -14.71
C ILE A 8 23.51 -30.83 -13.43
N SER A 9 22.67 -29.79 -13.54
CA SER A 9 22.01 -29.21 -12.38
C SER A 9 21.23 -30.33 -11.69
N LEU A 10 21.68 -30.68 -10.49
CA LEU A 10 21.05 -31.66 -9.64
C LEU A 10 19.81 -31.00 -9.02
N VAL A 11 18.70 -30.95 -9.76
CA VAL A 11 17.41 -30.54 -9.18
C VAL A 11 16.98 -31.66 -8.23
N ALA A 12 17.23 -31.47 -6.94
CA ALA A 12 16.72 -32.34 -5.90
C ALA A 12 15.19 -32.15 -5.82
N LEU A 13 14.44 -33.07 -6.41
CA LEU A 13 12.98 -33.13 -6.27
C LEU A 13 12.64 -33.50 -4.82
N LEU A 14 12.31 -32.51 -3.98
CA LEU A 14 11.72 -32.76 -2.67
C LEU A 14 10.19 -32.70 -2.80
N CYS A 15 9.55 -33.86 -3.01
CA CYS A 15 8.10 -33.97 -3.00
C CYS A 15 7.59 -33.91 -1.55
N ILE A 16 7.20 -32.73 -1.08
CA ILE A 16 6.53 -32.59 0.22
C ILE A 16 5.04 -32.91 0.04
N PHE A 17 4.60 -34.05 0.58
CA PHE A 17 3.18 -34.39 0.65
C PHE A 17 2.54 -33.67 1.85
N ILE A 18 1.83 -32.57 1.60
CA ILE A 18 0.99 -31.94 2.62
C ILE A 18 -0.29 -32.78 2.74
N ALA A 19 -0.35 -33.63 3.77
CA ALA A 19 -1.56 -34.37 4.10
C ALA A 19 -2.59 -33.42 4.73
N THR A 20 -3.43 -32.79 3.91
CA THR A 20 -4.67 -32.19 4.39
C THR A 20 -5.74 -33.29 4.50
N GLY A 21 -6.40 -33.32 5.65
CA GLY A 21 -7.33 -34.39 6.04
C GLY A 21 -8.48 -34.60 5.05
N CYS A 22 -8.79 -35.88 4.84
CA CYS A 22 -10.00 -36.45 4.24
C CYS A 22 -10.78 -35.60 3.23
N GLY A 23 -10.35 -35.65 1.97
CA GLY A 23 -11.19 -35.32 0.82
C GLY A 23 -10.37 -35.40 -0.47
N ARG A 24 -10.71 -36.34 -1.37
CA ARG A 24 -10.11 -36.46 -2.70
C ARG A 24 -10.23 -35.13 -3.46
N ASP A 25 -9.10 -34.51 -3.82
CA ASP A 25 -8.68 -34.31 -5.21
C ASP A 25 -7.35 -33.56 -5.36
N LYS A 26 -6.49 -34.11 -6.24
CA LYS A 26 -5.28 -33.58 -6.90
C LYS A 26 -4.23 -32.84 -6.06
N SER A 27 -3.12 -33.54 -5.79
CA SER A 27 -1.84 -32.95 -5.36
C SER A 27 -1.22 -32.14 -6.52
N GLU A 28 -1.07 -30.83 -6.35
CA GLU A 28 -0.22 -30.01 -7.20
C GLU A 28 1.23 -30.12 -6.71
N GLU A 29 2.14 -30.60 -7.58
CA GLU A 29 3.58 -30.54 -7.35
C GLU A 29 4.05 -29.09 -7.52
N VAL A 30 4.46 -28.46 -6.42
CA VAL A 30 5.11 -27.15 -6.45
C VAL A 30 6.61 -27.39 -6.63
N GLN A 31 7.14 -27.00 -7.79
CA GLN A 31 8.57 -27.07 -8.07
C GLN A 31 9.27 -25.88 -7.40
N LEU A 32 10.02 -26.15 -6.33
CA LEU A 32 10.82 -25.16 -5.59
C LEU A 32 12.24 -25.16 -6.15
N ASP A 33 12.58 -24.14 -6.94
CA ASP A 33 13.96 -23.89 -7.38
C ASP A 33 14.69 -23.11 -6.26
N LEU A 34 15.22 -23.84 -5.27
CA LEU A 34 16.02 -23.26 -4.19
C LEU A 34 17.52 -23.30 -4.51
N PRO A 35 18.30 -22.27 -4.13
CA PRO A 35 19.76 -22.31 -4.16
C PRO A 35 20.33 -23.48 -3.33
N GLU A 36 21.46 -24.07 -3.77
CA GLU A 36 22.06 -25.25 -3.13
C GLU A 36 22.44 -25.04 -1.65
N ASP A 37 22.78 -23.81 -1.26
CA ASP A 37 23.11 -23.42 0.11
C ASP A 37 21.88 -23.36 1.05
N GLU A 38 20.69 -23.13 0.51
CA GLU A 38 19.42 -23.17 1.27
C GLU A 38 18.95 -24.61 1.51
N LEU A 39 19.22 -25.52 0.56
CA LEU A 39 18.97 -26.96 0.68
C LEU A 39 19.79 -27.58 1.81
N ASP A 40 21.07 -27.22 1.92
CA ASP A 40 21.95 -27.71 2.99
C ASP A 40 21.49 -27.27 4.39
N MET A 41 20.87 -26.09 4.51
CA MET A 41 20.31 -25.59 5.78
C MET A 41 19.06 -26.36 6.22
N LEU A 42 18.19 -26.74 5.28
CA LEU A 42 16.98 -27.51 5.54
C LEU A 42 17.29 -28.96 5.88
N MET A 43 18.29 -29.56 5.23
CA MET A 43 18.69 -30.95 5.47
C MET A 43 19.44 -31.15 6.79
N ASN A 44 20.04 -30.09 7.37
CA ASN A 44 20.78 -30.16 8.65
C ASN A 44 19.92 -29.88 9.90
N LYS A 45 18.77 -29.19 9.76
CA LYS A 45 17.81 -29.04 10.85
C LYS A 45 16.76 -30.13 10.71
N GLY A 46 17.01 -31.28 11.30
CA GLY A 46 16.05 -32.39 11.34
C GLY A 46 14.64 -31.95 11.74
N ASP A 47 13.65 -32.65 11.19
CA ASP A 47 12.18 -32.52 11.28
C ASP A 47 11.64 -32.11 12.67
N THR A 48 11.92 -30.89 13.08
CA THR A 48 11.36 -30.27 14.28
C THR A 48 10.34 -29.26 13.80
N ASP A 49 9.15 -29.29 14.39
CA ASP A 49 8.04 -28.37 14.10
C ASP A 49 8.47 -26.89 14.19
N GLU A 50 9.47 -26.58 15.02
CA GLU A 50 10.12 -25.27 15.11
C GLU A 50 11.00 -24.93 13.90
N GLY A 51 11.69 -25.90 13.31
CA GLY A 51 12.48 -25.74 12.09
C GLY A 51 11.60 -25.47 10.87
N LEU A 52 10.46 -26.16 10.76
CA LEU A 52 9.45 -25.94 9.72
C LEU A 52 8.70 -24.61 9.91
N LYS A 53 8.40 -24.20 11.16
CA LYS A 53 7.86 -22.86 11.46
C LYS A 53 8.86 -21.75 11.15
N GLY A 54 10.15 -21.96 11.42
CA GLY A 54 11.22 -21.04 11.07
C GLY A 54 11.44 -20.90 9.56
N ALA A 55 11.40 -22.02 8.82
CA ALA A 55 11.46 -22.01 7.36
C ALA A 55 10.19 -21.40 6.75
N SER A 56 8.99 -21.69 7.28
CA SER A 56 7.73 -21.06 6.88
C SER A 56 7.72 -19.55 7.13
N SER A 57 8.36 -19.08 8.21
CA SER A 57 8.57 -17.66 8.49
C SER A 57 9.53 -17.00 7.50
N MET A 58 10.53 -17.73 6.99
CA MET A 58 11.46 -17.26 5.96
C MET A 58 10.87 -17.30 4.54
N TYR A 59 9.97 -18.25 4.25
CA TYR A 59 9.33 -18.43 2.94
C TYR A 59 7.88 -17.90 2.87
N ARG A 60 7.45 -17.04 3.79
CA ARG A 60 6.44 -16.03 3.42
C ARG A 60 7.12 -15.12 2.42
N GLY A 61 7.07 -15.49 1.14
CA GLY A 61 7.76 -14.78 0.07
C GLY A 61 7.62 -13.28 0.28
N GLU A 62 8.76 -12.57 0.36
CA GLU A 62 8.81 -11.16 0.75
C GLU A 62 7.67 -10.43 0.07
N TRP A 63 6.71 -9.96 0.87
CA TRP A 63 5.59 -9.26 0.31
C TRP A 63 6.14 -8.01 -0.39
N LYS A 64 6.01 -7.99 -1.72
CA LYS A 64 6.46 -6.85 -2.51
C LYS A 64 5.55 -5.68 -2.18
N SER A 65 6.17 -4.56 -1.84
CA SER A 65 5.48 -3.30 -1.59
C SER A 65 4.39 -3.01 -2.62
N PHE A 66 3.26 -2.47 -2.14
CA PHE A 66 2.08 -2.19 -2.96
C PHE A 66 1.83 -0.68 -3.02
N PRO A 67 2.25 -0.01 -4.11
CA PRO A 67 2.17 1.44 -4.16
C PRO A 67 0.77 1.96 -4.50
N VAL A 68 0.37 3.00 -3.77
CA VAL A 68 -0.68 3.94 -4.17
C VAL A 68 -0.09 4.98 -5.11
N TYR A 69 1.08 5.53 -4.78
CA TYR A 69 1.81 6.51 -5.57
C TYR A 69 3.32 6.42 -5.30
N VAL A 70 4.13 6.50 -6.36
CA VAL A 70 5.60 6.68 -6.29
C VAL A 70 6.07 7.76 -7.26
N ASP A 71 5.55 7.74 -8.48
CA ASP A 71 5.84 8.73 -9.51
C ASP A 71 4.60 8.84 -10.41
N SER A 72 4.41 10.00 -11.03
CA SER A 72 3.42 10.19 -12.09
C SER A 72 3.65 9.19 -13.22
N GLY A 73 2.60 8.42 -13.57
CA GLY A 73 2.65 7.45 -14.65
C GLY A 73 3.42 6.17 -14.32
N TYR A 74 3.86 5.98 -13.07
CA TYR A 74 4.42 4.71 -12.66
C TYR A 74 3.38 3.60 -12.77
N PHE A 75 3.68 2.58 -13.56
CA PHE A 75 2.71 1.53 -13.94
C PHE A 75 2.25 0.65 -12.77
N LYS A 76 2.91 0.72 -11.61
CA LYS A 76 2.50 0.04 -10.37
C LYS A 76 1.85 0.98 -9.35
N ASN A 77 1.38 2.16 -9.75
CA ASN A 77 0.42 2.89 -8.93
C ASN A 77 -0.94 2.22 -9.10
N HIS A 78 -1.54 1.73 -8.01
CA HIS A 78 -2.71 0.86 -8.08
C HIS A 78 -4.07 1.56 -7.88
N PHE A 79 -4.07 2.77 -7.31
CA PHE A 79 -5.29 3.51 -7.00
C PHE A 79 -5.36 4.85 -7.74
N ILE A 80 -6.59 5.37 -7.92
CA ILE A 80 -6.89 6.54 -8.74
C ILE A 80 -7.44 7.68 -7.87
N PRO A 81 -6.85 8.90 -7.89
CA PRO A 81 -7.32 10.06 -7.11
C PRO A 81 -8.66 10.59 -7.65
N SER A 82 -9.73 9.91 -7.30
CA SER A 82 -11.07 10.11 -7.87
C SER A 82 -12.16 10.31 -6.82
N GLY A 83 -11.86 10.08 -5.53
CA GLY A 83 -12.83 10.24 -4.46
C GLY A 83 -12.83 11.64 -3.87
N TRP A 84 -13.20 12.66 -4.65
CA TRP A 84 -13.26 14.07 -4.22
C TRP A 84 -14.43 14.29 -3.26
N MET A 85 -14.20 14.93 -2.11
CA MET A 85 -15.18 15.10 -1.02
C MET A 85 -15.21 16.53 -0.48
N GLY A 86 -16.31 16.87 0.19
CA GLY A 86 -16.49 18.17 0.85
C GLY A 86 -16.47 19.32 -0.14
N ASP A 87 -15.80 20.41 0.24
CA ASP A 87 -15.60 21.60 -0.59
C ASP A 87 -14.53 21.36 -1.68
N HIS A 88 -14.75 20.35 -2.51
CA HIS A 88 -13.77 19.91 -3.51
C HIS A 88 -13.52 20.95 -4.62
N GLY A 89 -14.45 21.89 -4.84
CA GLY A 89 -14.27 23.03 -5.74
C GLY A 89 -13.12 23.95 -5.32
N ASP A 90 -12.72 23.90 -4.05
CA ASP A 90 -11.60 24.65 -3.48
C ASP A 90 -10.26 23.93 -3.65
N MET A 91 -10.28 22.70 -4.17
CA MET A 91 -9.07 21.89 -4.35
C MET A 91 -8.49 22.01 -5.76
N ARG A 92 -7.16 21.96 -5.86
CA ARG A 92 -6.43 21.67 -7.09
C ARG A 92 -5.43 20.55 -6.82
N PHE A 93 -5.40 19.58 -7.72
CA PHE A 93 -4.53 18.41 -7.63
C PHE A 93 -3.56 18.40 -8.80
N ASN A 94 -2.28 18.18 -8.52
CA ASN A 94 -1.27 17.89 -9.53
C ASN A 94 -0.44 16.68 -9.07
N GLY A 95 -0.67 15.51 -9.68
CA GLY A 95 0.08 14.28 -9.39
C GLY A 95 1.44 14.17 -10.06
N ASN A 96 1.90 15.20 -10.79
CA ASN A 96 3.16 15.22 -11.54
C ASN A 96 3.95 16.50 -11.23
N TRP A 97 3.98 16.90 -9.96
CA TRP A 97 4.75 18.07 -9.54
C TRP A 97 6.24 17.71 -9.49
N LYS A 98 7.10 18.54 -10.08
CA LYS A 98 8.53 18.21 -10.29
C LYS A 98 9.51 19.00 -9.43
N GLU A 99 9.03 19.92 -8.60
CA GLU A 99 9.89 20.75 -7.76
C GLU A 99 9.91 20.23 -6.33
N ASN A 100 11.10 20.14 -5.74
CA ASN A 100 11.32 19.68 -4.36
C ASN A 100 10.57 18.36 -4.07
N VAL A 101 10.75 17.38 -4.97
CA VAL A 101 10.23 16.01 -4.84
C VAL A 101 10.99 15.27 -3.75
N HIS A 102 10.34 14.35 -3.04
CA HIS A 102 11.04 13.55 -2.02
C HIS A 102 11.89 12.49 -2.70
N SER A 103 11.30 11.75 -3.65
CA SER A 103 12.01 10.73 -4.40
C SER A 103 11.82 10.89 -5.91
N ARG A 104 12.79 10.34 -6.65
CA ARG A 104 12.74 10.15 -8.12
C ARG A 104 12.39 11.42 -8.90
N ASN A 105 11.23 11.47 -9.56
CA ASN A 105 10.95 12.40 -10.66
C ASN A 105 9.76 13.33 -10.41
N SER A 106 8.83 12.93 -9.55
CA SER A 106 7.59 13.66 -9.32
C SER A 106 6.98 13.34 -7.97
N CYS A 107 6.30 14.32 -7.38
CA CYS A 107 5.45 14.15 -6.22
C CYS A 107 4.03 14.68 -6.51
N ILE A 108 3.14 14.47 -5.55
CA ILE A 108 1.79 15.06 -5.55
C ILE A 108 1.86 16.44 -4.92
N LYS A 109 1.27 17.44 -5.57
CA LYS A 109 0.95 18.75 -5.00
C LYS A 109 -0.56 18.90 -4.89
N ILE A 110 -1.02 19.31 -3.72
CA ILE A 110 -2.42 19.62 -3.45
C ILE A 110 -2.51 21.07 -2.95
N VAL A 111 -3.45 21.81 -3.51
CA VAL A 111 -3.82 23.16 -3.07
C VAL A 111 -5.26 23.11 -2.60
N TYR A 112 -5.55 23.65 -1.42
CA TYR A 112 -6.90 23.82 -0.89
C TYR A 112 -7.07 25.28 -0.47
N SER A 113 -8.02 26.01 -1.06
CA SER A 113 -8.20 27.45 -0.78
C SER A 113 -8.99 27.74 0.50
N ALA A 114 -9.63 26.73 1.11
CA ALA A 114 -10.42 26.87 2.34
C ALA A 114 -11.55 27.91 2.30
N GLU A 115 -12.08 28.22 1.11
CA GLU A 115 -13.14 29.23 0.95
C GLU A 115 -14.54 28.70 1.29
N ALA A 116 -14.66 27.39 1.52
CA ALA A 116 -15.89 26.68 1.81
C ALA A 116 -16.98 26.93 0.75
N ARG A 117 -16.60 26.94 -0.54
CA ARG A 117 -17.52 27.28 -1.64
C ARG A 117 -18.74 26.36 -1.77
N GLN A 118 -18.67 25.15 -1.22
CA GLN A 118 -19.80 24.20 -1.18
C GLN A 118 -20.44 24.08 0.21
N GLY A 119 -20.01 24.91 1.18
CA GLY A 119 -20.63 25.06 2.49
C GLY A 119 -20.29 23.97 3.52
N ASN A 120 -19.32 23.09 3.27
CA ASN A 120 -19.00 21.99 4.18
C ASN A 120 -18.00 22.41 5.28
N GLY A 121 -17.10 23.35 5.00
CA GLY A 121 -16.03 23.76 5.92
C GLY A 121 -14.87 22.75 6.01
N TRP A 122 -14.81 21.80 5.09
CA TRP A 122 -13.77 20.78 5.00
C TRP A 122 -13.66 20.24 3.58
N SER A 123 -12.51 19.66 3.25
CA SER A 123 -12.29 19.00 1.98
C SER A 123 -11.38 17.79 2.16
N GLY A 124 -11.47 16.85 1.23
CA GLY A 124 -10.66 15.64 1.26
C GLY A 124 -10.73 14.88 -0.05
N MET A 125 -9.82 13.94 -0.21
CA MET A 125 -9.77 13.13 -1.42
C MET A 125 -9.30 11.71 -1.13
N TYR A 126 -10.04 10.74 -1.66
CA TYR A 126 -9.62 9.33 -1.72
C TYR A 126 -8.92 8.99 -3.04
N TRP A 127 -7.88 8.18 -2.93
CA TRP A 127 -7.40 7.30 -3.99
C TRP A 127 -8.22 6.01 -3.94
N GLN A 128 -8.93 5.70 -5.02
CA GLN A 128 -9.93 4.64 -5.07
C GLN A 128 -9.61 3.57 -6.12
N ASN A 129 -10.12 2.36 -5.92
CA ASN A 129 -10.11 1.30 -6.93
C ASN A 129 -11.49 0.60 -7.08
N PRO A 130 -12.05 0.55 -8.31
CA PRO A 130 -11.72 1.40 -9.45
C PRO A 130 -12.02 2.87 -9.13
N GLU A 131 -11.78 3.76 -10.09
CA GLU A 131 -12.13 5.17 -9.93
C GLU A 131 -13.61 5.37 -9.57
N ASN A 132 -13.86 6.36 -8.71
CA ASN A 132 -15.20 6.75 -8.25
C ASN A 132 -15.98 5.59 -7.58
N ASN A 133 -15.29 4.61 -6.98
CA ASN A 133 -15.94 3.52 -6.27
C ASN A 133 -16.24 3.92 -4.81
N TRP A 134 -17.49 4.28 -4.53
CA TRP A 134 -18.01 4.56 -3.19
C TRP A 134 -18.70 3.34 -2.57
N GLY A 135 -18.12 2.15 -2.72
CA GLY A 135 -18.63 0.90 -2.15
C GLY A 135 -19.94 0.38 -2.76
N MET A 136 -20.35 0.90 -3.92
CA MET A 136 -21.58 0.48 -4.60
C MET A 136 -21.31 -0.49 -5.77
N ARG A 137 -20.05 -0.67 -6.15
CA ARG A 137 -19.63 -1.51 -7.29
C ARG A 137 -18.90 -2.74 -6.80
N LYS A 138 -19.33 -3.91 -7.26
CA LYS A 138 -18.58 -5.16 -7.09
C LYS A 138 -17.41 -5.22 -8.07
N GLY A 139 -16.33 -5.92 -7.72
CA GLY A 139 -15.23 -6.22 -8.66
C GLY A 139 -14.13 -5.16 -8.74
N GLY A 140 -14.08 -4.25 -7.77
CA GLY A 140 -12.91 -3.40 -7.48
C GLY A 140 -12.14 -3.89 -6.26
N GLY A 141 -11.45 -2.96 -5.61
CA GLY A 141 -10.72 -3.19 -4.37
C GLY A 141 -9.52 -4.11 -4.52
N PHE A 142 -8.60 -4.04 -3.56
CA PHE A 142 -7.44 -4.92 -3.50
C PHE A 142 -7.41 -5.72 -2.21
N ASN A 143 -6.85 -6.93 -2.28
CA ASN A 143 -6.45 -7.67 -1.10
C ASN A 143 -5.04 -7.22 -0.70
N LEU A 144 -4.96 -6.55 0.44
CA LEU A 144 -3.74 -6.02 1.04
C LEU A 144 -3.41 -6.74 2.37
N SER A 145 -3.94 -7.95 2.60
CA SER A 145 -3.84 -8.69 3.88
C SER A 145 -2.42 -8.99 4.35
N GLN A 146 -1.42 -8.83 3.48
CA GLN A 146 -0.01 -9.01 3.84
C GLN A 146 0.65 -7.72 4.35
N ALA A 147 0.00 -6.56 4.16
CA ALA A 147 0.49 -5.29 4.66
C ALA A 147 0.33 -5.19 6.17
N VAL A 148 1.38 -4.75 6.83
CA VAL A 148 1.37 -4.44 8.27
C VAL A 148 1.51 -2.95 8.52
N LYS A 149 1.85 -2.16 7.51
CA LYS A 149 1.89 -0.70 7.59
C LYS A 149 1.59 -0.05 6.25
N LEU A 150 1.16 1.20 6.31
CA LEU A 150 1.08 2.12 5.17
C LEU A 150 2.00 3.31 5.48
N THR A 151 3.03 3.48 4.66
CA THR A 151 3.98 4.59 4.77
C THR A 151 3.78 5.60 3.66
N PHE A 152 4.08 6.86 3.96
CA PHE A 152 4.04 7.95 3.01
C PHE A 152 4.90 9.12 3.49
N TRP A 153 5.37 9.92 2.56
CA TRP A 153 6.05 11.18 2.86
C TRP A 153 5.11 12.34 2.67
N ALA A 154 5.15 13.30 3.59
CA ALA A 154 4.37 14.52 3.49
C ALA A 154 5.18 15.73 3.94
N ARG A 155 4.91 16.88 3.32
CA ARG A 155 5.34 18.20 3.78
C ARG A 155 4.30 19.26 3.46
N GLY A 156 4.29 20.31 4.26
CA GLY A 156 3.60 21.56 3.98
C GLY A 156 4.43 22.47 3.06
N GLU A 157 3.81 23.53 2.55
CA GLU A 157 4.50 24.62 1.87
C GLU A 157 5.09 25.60 2.89
N LYS A 158 4.32 25.97 3.91
CA LYS A 158 4.71 26.88 5.00
C LYS A 158 5.30 26.10 6.19
N GLY A 159 4.83 24.89 6.43
CA GLY A 159 5.22 24.07 7.57
C GLY A 159 4.37 24.27 8.83
N ASP A 160 3.14 24.75 8.65
CA ASP A 160 2.11 24.89 9.67
C ASP A 160 0.74 24.35 9.21
N GLU A 161 0.66 23.78 8.01
CA GLU A 161 -0.56 23.19 7.45
C GLU A 161 -1.05 22.02 8.30
N ILE A 162 -2.35 22.01 8.60
CA ILE A 162 -2.97 21.01 9.47
C ILE A 162 -3.83 20.07 8.63
N ILE A 163 -3.43 18.80 8.60
CA ILE A 163 -4.24 17.69 8.09
C ILE A 163 -5.03 17.10 9.27
N ARG A 164 -6.36 17.04 9.12
CA ARG A 164 -7.24 16.45 10.14
C ARG A 164 -7.04 14.96 10.26
N GLU A 165 -6.87 14.29 9.12
CA GLU A 165 -6.76 12.85 9.04
C GLU A 165 -6.03 12.45 7.76
N PHE A 166 -5.05 11.55 7.87
CA PHE A 166 -4.69 10.64 6.78
C PHE A 166 -5.24 9.26 7.09
N LYS A 167 -5.79 8.59 6.10
CA LYS A 167 -6.55 7.36 6.30
C LYS A 167 -6.39 6.38 5.14
N MET A 168 -6.55 5.10 5.43
CA MET A 168 -6.89 4.08 4.46
C MET A 168 -8.21 3.39 4.83
N GLY A 169 -8.86 2.81 3.83
CA GLY A 169 -10.13 2.12 3.98
C GLY A 169 -11.29 3.03 4.41
N GLY A 170 -12.33 2.40 4.95
CA GLY A 170 -13.50 3.06 5.51
C GLY A 170 -14.54 3.59 4.51
N ILE A 171 -14.41 3.27 3.23
CA ILE A 171 -15.51 3.43 2.26
C ILE A 171 -16.59 2.40 2.59
N SER A 172 -17.80 2.88 2.82
CA SER A 172 -18.97 2.04 3.12
C SER A 172 -19.84 1.81 1.88
N GLY A 173 -20.87 0.96 1.99
CA GLY A 173 -21.81 0.69 0.91
C GLY A 173 -22.24 -0.77 0.86
N ALA A 174 -22.71 -1.22 -0.30
CA ALA A 174 -23.07 -2.62 -0.55
C ALA A 174 -21.85 -3.55 -0.63
N TYR A 175 -20.69 -3.00 -0.98
CA TYR A 175 -19.38 -3.65 -1.06
C TYR A 175 -18.37 -2.76 -0.32
N PRO A 176 -18.43 -2.72 1.03
CA PRO A 176 -17.61 -1.82 1.83
C PRO A 176 -16.15 -2.27 1.88
N ASP A 177 -15.27 -1.37 2.27
CA ASP A 177 -13.94 -1.73 2.76
C ASP A 177 -14.06 -2.69 3.96
N SER A 178 -13.16 -3.67 3.98
CA SER A 178 -13.05 -4.67 5.05
C SER A 178 -12.66 -4.05 6.40
N ASP A 179 -11.79 -3.05 6.39
CA ASP A 179 -11.37 -2.32 7.59
C ASP A 179 -10.93 -0.88 7.25
N ALA A 180 -10.53 -0.11 8.26
CA ALA A 180 -10.04 1.26 8.12
C ALA A 180 -9.04 1.63 9.22
N ALA A 181 -7.99 2.37 8.86
CA ALA A 181 -7.04 2.93 9.82
C ALA A 181 -6.64 4.35 9.45
N SER A 182 -6.34 5.15 10.47
CA SER A 182 -5.97 6.55 10.27
C SER A 182 -5.01 7.08 11.32
N ILE A 183 -4.37 8.20 10.98
CA ILE A 183 -3.60 9.04 11.89
C ILE A 183 -4.03 10.49 11.71
N GLY A 184 -4.03 11.25 12.79
CA GLY A 184 -4.39 12.67 12.76
C GLY A 184 -4.96 13.16 14.08
N PRO A 185 -5.05 14.49 14.26
CA PRO A 185 -4.55 15.52 13.35
C PRO A 185 -3.02 15.61 13.33
N LEU A 186 -2.46 16.13 12.22
CA LEU A 186 -1.03 16.34 12.04
C LEU A 186 -0.77 17.76 11.53
N THR A 187 0.19 18.44 12.13
CA THR A 187 0.80 19.65 11.57
C THR A 187 1.99 19.24 10.73
N LEU A 188 1.94 19.54 9.43
CA LEU A 188 3.02 19.21 8.51
C LEU A 188 4.17 20.20 8.68
N THR A 189 5.40 19.71 8.55
CA THR A 189 6.60 20.55 8.49
C THR A 189 6.87 21.01 7.05
N ALA A 190 7.65 22.08 6.87
CA ALA A 190 8.10 22.49 5.54
C ALA A 190 9.08 21.48 4.91
N GLU A 191 9.77 20.70 5.75
CA GLU A 191 10.63 19.60 5.32
C GLU A 191 9.84 18.29 5.16
N TRP A 192 10.28 17.46 4.23
CA TRP A 192 9.75 16.11 4.04
C TRP A 192 9.91 15.26 5.30
N LYS A 193 8.80 14.67 5.74
CA LYS A 193 8.77 13.74 6.86
C LYS A 193 7.97 12.50 6.48
N GLN A 194 8.47 11.33 6.87
CA GLN A 194 7.74 10.08 6.72
C GLN A 194 6.72 9.92 7.85
N TYR A 195 5.55 9.45 7.47
CA TYR A 195 4.47 9.07 8.37
C TYR A 195 4.10 7.60 8.14
N THR A 196 3.49 6.99 9.15
CA THR A 196 3.13 5.57 9.12
C THR A 196 1.77 5.39 9.78
N ILE A 197 0.89 4.67 9.10
CA ILE A 197 -0.34 4.11 9.67
C ILE A 197 -0.04 2.63 9.94
N ASP A 198 -0.15 2.21 11.21
CA ASP A 198 0.00 0.81 11.61
C ASP A 198 -1.23 0.02 11.17
N LEU A 199 -1.00 -1.10 10.49
CA LEU A 199 -2.05 -1.99 9.97
C LEU A 199 -1.97 -3.40 10.59
N THR A 200 -1.16 -3.57 11.63
CA THR A 200 -0.93 -4.88 12.25
C THR A 200 -2.24 -5.50 12.73
N GLY A 201 -2.56 -6.68 12.19
CA GLY A 201 -3.73 -7.47 12.61
C GLY A 201 -5.07 -7.01 12.03
N MET A 202 -5.08 -6.06 11.11
CA MET A 202 -6.28 -5.60 10.43
C MET A 202 -6.78 -6.58 9.37
N ASP A 203 -8.08 -6.56 9.06
CA ASP A 203 -8.63 -7.27 7.91
C ASP A 203 -8.50 -6.39 6.66
N LEU A 204 -7.50 -6.66 5.84
CA LEU A 204 -7.26 -5.94 4.60
C LEU A 204 -7.61 -6.78 3.37
N SER A 205 -8.54 -7.72 3.51
CA SER A 205 -8.93 -8.64 2.42
C SER A 205 -9.60 -7.94 1.23
N TYR A 206 -10.19 -6.75 1.47
CA TYR A 206 -10.88 -5.96 0.45
C TYR A 206 -10.82 -4.46 0.74
N ILE A 207 -9.95 -3.74 0.03
CA ILE A 207 -9.73 -2.29 0.20
C ILE A 207 -9.90 -1.55 -1.14
N ILE A 208 -10.97 -0.77 -1.23
CA ILE A 208 -11.32 0.21 -2.25
C ILE A 208 -10.58 1.53 -2.00
N GLY A 209 -10.62 2.04 -0.76
CA GLY A 209 -10.03 3.32 -0.38
C GLY A 209 -8.55 3.21 -0.02
N GLY A 210 -7.67 3.25 -1.01
CA GLY A 210 -6.23 2.99 -0.81
C GLY A 210 -5.48 4.07 -0.02
N PHE A 211 -5.89 5.33 -0.11
CA PHE A 211 -5.33 6.43 0.68
C PHE A 211 -6.31 7.59 0.69
N CYS A 212 -6.33 8.36 1.78
CA CYS A 212 -7.18 9.51 1.94
C CYS A 212 -6.48 10.56 2.79
N TRP A 213 -6.77 11.83 2.48
CA TRP A 213 -6.54 12.93 3.39
C TRP A 213 -7.83 13.73 3.58
N VAL A 214 -7.95 14.36 4.74
CA VAL A 214 -9.02 15.30 5.10
C VAL A 214 -8.41 16.51 5.78
N ALA A 215 -8.88 17.71 5.44
CA ALA A 215 -8.53 18.94 6.14
C ALA A 215 -9.77 19.83 6.35
N SER A 216 -9.73 20.65 7.40
CA SER A 216 -10.76 21.64 7.70
C SER A 216 -10.33 23.03 7.21
N ALA A 217 -11.30 23.82 6.75
CA ALA A 217 -11.11 25.24 6.47
C ALA A 217 -10.73 26.02 7.75
N MET A 218 -11.27 25.64 8.91
CA MET A 218 -11.01 26.33 10.17
C MET A 218 -9.56 26.19 10.65
N ASP A 219 -8.92 25.06 10.35
CA ASP A 219 -7.52 24.83 10.69
C ASP A 219 -6.56 25.47 9.68
N ASN A 220 -7.04 25.80 8.47
CA ASN A 220 -6.23 26.32 7.36
C ASN A 220 -6.93 27.54 6.71
N MET A 221 -7.27 28.56 7.51
CA MET A 221 -8.15 29.67 7.09
C MET A 221 -7.63 30.49 5.90
N GLU A 222 -6.32 30.51 5.67
CA GLU A 222 -5.69 31.18 4.53
C GLU A 222 -5.50 30.25 3.31
N GLY A 223 -6.08 29.06 3.38
CA GLY A 223 -5.77 27.94 2.50
C GLY A 223 -4.50 27.20 2.92
N MET A 224 -4.24 26.12 2.20
CA MET A 224 -3.17 25.17 2.46
C MET A 224 -2.59 24.70 1.12
N VAL A 225 -1.27 24.52 1.10
CA VAL A 225 -0.58 23.78 0.04
C VAL A 225 0.26 22.72 0.71
N PHE A 226 0.12 21.47 0.28
CA PHE A 226 0.93 20.39 0.81
C PHE A 226 1.26 19.38 -0.27
N TYR A 227 2.23 18.53 0.05
CA TYR A 227 2.83 17.60 -0.88
C TYR A 227 2.85 16.21 -0.27
N LEU A 228 2.69 15.22 -1.15
CA LEU A 228 2.75 13.81 -0.80
C LEU A 228 3.68 13.08 -1.76
N ASP A 229 4.39 12.09 -1.26
CA ASP A 229 5.24 11.23 -2.07
C ASP A 229 5.35 9.82 -1.45
N ASP A 230 5.77 8.85 -2.27
CA ASP A 230 6.03 7.45 -1.86
C ASP A 230 4.95 6.86 -0.93
N ILE A 231 3.69 6.87 -1.37
CA ILE A 231 2.56 6.30 -0.63
C ILE A 231 2.49 4.80 -0.92
N ILE A 232 2.91 3.98 0.05
CA ILE A 232 3.22 2.57 -0.15
C ILE A 232 2.72 1.73 1.02
N TYR A 233 2.04 0.63 0.73
CA TYR A 233 1.79 -0.41 1.73
C TYR A 233 2.98 -1.39 1.80
N GLU A 234 3.38 -1.76 3.02
CA GLU A 234 4.54 -2.62 3.37
C GLU A 234 4.28 -3.61 4.52
#